data_AF-A0A4R9JFZ6-F1
#
_entry.id   AF-A0A4R9JFZ6-F1
#
_cell.length_a   1.000
_cell.length_b   1.000
_cell.length_c   1.000
_cell.angle_alpha   90.00
_cell.angle_beta   90.00
_cell.angle_gamma   90.00
#
_symmetry.space_group_name_H-M   'P 1'
#
loop_
_entity.id
_entity.type
_entity.pdbx_description
1 polymer ?
#
loop_
_entity_poly.entity_id
_entity_poly.type
_entity_poly.pdbx_seq_one_letter_code
_entity_poly.pdbx_strand_id
1 'polypeptide(L)'
;MQAHKYLLAILTISFAGQITAQVAAPKATTSTKDQAVKKTESTSTQAKDGVDKVETTVKDILGDKKDSGASTSNASALFITSKTTFSLDAKDESSTIDFIEWKPKNGEYRKYTQPIRISEEGLTEVYYRSVDKVGNAETPKILVLHVDNTAPRVSLVPQEQFFVLDGVPFASKNNTYTLVAEDQQTGVEKVQFSINQEAAKNYADPIKLENGGANVVKYSATDKSGNSSPESSIIITVDDVKPTIEIVPSFPLVDINGKNFQRKGNVFYVNATDKESGIKKVLVKVDEEEFKPYVEAIAIETQGDHVIKAMAVDNVGNQSDVVEVKLTVDLTPPTSTIQKSAEAPKTETPAPAATTPAK
;
A
#
# COMPACT_ATOMS: atom_id res chain seq x y z
N MET A 1 2.76 6.14 -42.45
CA MET A 1 3.51 7.17 -41.70
C MET A 1 2.50 7.74 -40.71
N GLN A 2 2.58 7.56 -39.39
CA GLN A 2 3.72 7.85 -38.52
C GLN A 2 3.47 7.14 -37.18
N ALA A 3 4.35 6.22 -36.79
CA ALA A 3 4.30 5.53 -35.50
C ALA A 3 4.98 6.41 -34.45
N HIS A 4 4.27 6.80 -33.39
CA HIS A 4 4.86 7.43 -32.22
C HIS A 4 5.34 6.34 -31.26
N LYS A 5 6.67 6.14 -31.24
CA LYS A 5 7.39 5.29 -30.30
C LYS A 5 7.42 5.96 -28.93
N TYR A 6 6.81 5.36 -27.92
CA TYR A 6 7.12 5.68 -26.52
C TYR A 6 8.30 4.80 -26.08
N LEU A 7 9.42 5.44 -25.79
CA LEU A 7 10.64 4.82 -25.27
C LEU A 7 10.48 4.70 -23.75
N LEU A 8 10.30 3.48 -23.25
CA LEU A 8 10.28 3.18 -21.81
C LEU A 8 11.72 3.25 -21.28
N ALA A 9 12.05 4.30 -20.53
CA ALA A 9 13.34 4.41 -19.85
C ALA A 9 13.33 3.51 -18.61
N ILE A 10 13.95 2.32 -18.73
CA ILE A 10 14.24 1.44 -17.61
C ILE A 10 15.39 2.07 -16.82
N LEU A 11 15.07 2.69 -15.68
CA LEU A 11 16.08 3.16 -14.73
C LEU A 11 16.67 1.93 -14.02
N THR A 12 17.85 1.52 -14.46
CA THR A 12 18.65 0.48 -13.81
C THR A 12 19.21 1.02 -12.50
N ILE A 13 18.58 0.66 -11.38
CA ILE A 13 19.16 0.87 -10.05
C ILE A 13 20.27 -0.15 -9.89
N SER A 14 21.52 0.28 -10.10
CA SER A 14 22.70 -0.53 -9.79
C SER A 14 22.90 -0.58 -8.28
N PHE A 15 22.46 -1.67 -7.64
CA PHE A 15 22.90 -2.02 -6.29
C PHE A 15 24.32 -2.61 -6.37
N ALA A 16 25.34 -1.78 -6.16
CA ALA A 16 26.68 -2.26 -5.86
C ALA A 16 26.76 -2.59 -4.37
N GLY A 17 26.49 -3.84 -4.03
CA GLY A 17 26.68 -4.39 -2.69
C GLY A 17 26.81 -5.90 -2.79
N GLN A 18 28.04 -6.41 -2.82
CA GLN A 18 28.32 -7.84 -2.79
C GLN A 18 27.76 -8.45 -1.50
N ILE A 19 26.76 -9.31 -1.64
CA ILE A 19 26.46 -10.33 -0.63
C ILE A 19 26.51 -11.68 -1.34
N THR A 20 27.66 -12.34 -1.24
CA THR A 20 27.78 -13.78 -1.46
C THR A 20 26.97 -14.47 -0.37
N ALA A 21 25.82 -15.05 -0.72
CA ALA A 21 25.09 -15.96 0.14
C ALA A 21 24.78 -17.26 -0.61
N GLN A 22 25.32 -18.32 -0.03
CA GLN A 22 25.30 -19.71 -0.43
C GLN A 22 23.86 -20.25 -0.50
N VAL A 23 23.59 -21.05 -1.53
CA VAL A 23 22.32 -21.76 -1.73
C VAL A 23 22.11 -22.77 -0.59
N ALA A 24 21.09 -22.55 0.24
CA ALA A 24 20.52 -23.57 1.11
C ALA A 24 18.99 -23.42 1.13
N ALA A 25 18.31 -24.54 0.93
CA ALA A 25 16.86 -24.64 0.74
C ALA A 25 16.03 -24.08 1.92
N PRO A 26 14.86 -23.46 1.68
CA PRO A 26 14.02 -22.97 2.75
C PRO A 26 13.29 -24.14 3.45
N LYS A 27 13.72 -24.46 4.68
CA LYS A 27 12.85 -25.09 5.66
C LYS A 27 12.05 -24.00 6.37
N ALA A 28 10.73 -24.11 6.32
CA ALA A 28 9.82 -23.28 7.06
C ALA A 28 10.04 -23.44 8.57
N THR A 29 10.23 -22.33 9.27
CA THR A 29 9.91 -22.20 10.69
C THR A 29 9.31 -20.82 10.92
N THR A 30 8.07 -20.85 11.40
CA THR A 30 7.26 -19.72 11.83
C THR A 30 7.96 -18.88 12.89
N SER A 31 8.10 -17.58 12.65
CA SER A 31 8.41 -16.57 13.68
C SER A 31 7.36 -15.47 13.62
N THR A 32 6.81 -15.19 14.79
CA THR A 32 5.65 -14.38 15.13
C THR A 32 5.75 -12.89 14.75
N LYS A 33 4.55 -12.31 14.53
CA LYS A 33 4.19 -10.94 14.11
C LYS A 33 4.77 -9.74 14.92
N ASP A 34 5.64 -9.94 15.91
CA ASP A 34 5.99 -8.89 16.88
C ASP A 34 7.34 -8.17 16.68
N GLN A 35 8.09 -8.49 15.62
CA GLN A 35 9.41 -7.88 15.39
C GLN A 35 9.40 -6.68 14.43
N ALA A 36 8.31 -6.45 13.68
CA ALA A 36 8.20 -5.29 12.79
C ALA A 36 7.77 -4.01 13.51
N VAL A 37 7.00 -4.12 14.61
CA VAL A 37 6.48 -2.95 15.35
C VAL A 37 7.54 -2.36 16.30
N LYS A 38 8.44 -3.17 16.88
CA LYS A 38 9.49 -2.68 17.79
C LYS A 38 10.60 -1.89 17.11
N LYS A 39 10.83 -2.09 15.80
CA LYS A 39 11.85 -1.32 15.07
C LYS A 39 11.36 0.11 14.75
N THR A 40 10.06 0.34 14.70
CA THR A 40 9.43 1.65 14.44
C THR A 40 9.42 2.56 15.69
N GLU A 41 9.32 1.98 16.89
CA GLU A 41 9.48 2.73 18.14
C GLU A 41 10.94 3.16 18.36
N SER A 42 11.90 2.33 17.99
CA SER A 42 13.32 2.59 18.24
C SER A 42 13.87 3.79 17.44
N THR A 43 13.41 4.01 16.20
CA THR A 43 13.85 5.14 15.36
C THR A 43 13.10 6.44 15.65
N SER A 44 11.81 6.36 16.00
CA SER A 44 11.01 7.53 16.39
C SER A 44 11.43 8.11 17.75
N THR A 45 12.02 7.29 18.63
CA THR A 45 12.56 7.75 19.92
C THR A 45 13.81 8.63 19.73
N GLN A 46 14.71 8.28 18.80
CA GLN A 46 15.94 9.06 18.55
C GLN A 46 15.67 10.41 17.86
N ALA A 47 14.65 10.51 17.01
CA ALA A 47 14.27 11.77 16.36
C ALA A 47 13.56 12.74 17.34
N LYS A 48 12.74 12.22 18.26
CA LYS A 48 12.15 13.02 19.36
C LYS A 48 13.22 13.53 20.33
N ASP A 49 14.20 12.69 20.67
CA ASP A 49 15.32 13.06 21.54
C ASP A 49 16.15 14.25 20.99
N GLY A 50 16.20 14.46 19.68
CA GLY A 50 16.90 15.59 19.06
C GLY A 50 16.14 16.90 19.18
N VAL A 51 14.85 16.90 18.86
CA VAL A 51 13.99 18.10 18.90
C VAL A 51 13.72 18.54 20.35
N ASP A 52 13.48 17.59 21.26
CA ASP A 52 13.25 17.88 22.69
C ASP A 52 14.50 18.47 23.38
N LYS A 53 15.70 18.05 22.94
CA LYS A 53 16.97 18.65 23.37
C LYS A 53 17.14 20.08 22.86
N VAL A 54 16.76 20.37 21.62
CA VAL A 54 16.83 21.72 21.06
C VAL A 54 15.89 22.66 21.82
N GLU A 55 14.65 22.27 22.07
CA GLU A 55 13.71 23.12 22.84
C GLU A 55 14.18 23.38 24.26
N THR A 56 14.77 22.38 24.92
CA THR A 56 15.34 22.55 26.26
C THR A 56 16.56 23.49 26.22
N THR A 57 17.47 23.30 25.27
CA THR A 57 18.65 24.17 25.09
C THR A 57 18.25 25.61 24.76
N VAL A 58 17.18 25.80 23.98
CA VAL A 58 16.62 27.13 23.69
C VAL A 58 16.08 27.78 24.97
N LYS A 59 15.37 27.03 25.82
CA LYS A 59 14.88 27.53 27.10
C LYS A 59 16.03 27.91 28.04
N ASP A 60 17.09 27.11 28.08
CA ASP A 60 18.28 27.40 28.89
C ASP A 60 18.98 28.67 28.39
N ILE A 61 19.19 28.81 27.07
CA ILE A 61 19.76 30.02 26.46
C ILE A 61 18.93 31.27 26.78
N LEU A 62 17.59 31.16 26.70
CA LEU A 62 16.69 32.28 26.95
C LEU A 62 16.54 32.58 28.46
N GLY A 63 16.72 31.57 29.32
CA GLY A 63 16.66 31.68 30.78
C GLY A 63 17.93 32.26 31.38
N ASP A 64 19.10 31.73 31.04
CA ASP A 64 20.41 32.13 31.59
C ASP A 64 20.78 33.57 31.21
N LYS A 65 20.30 34.06 30.07
CA LYS A 65 20.67 35.37 29.56
C LYS A 65 19.87 36.54 30.10
N LYS A 66 18.83 36.25 30.89
CA LYS A 66 18.16 37.25 31.72
C LYS A 66 19.11 37.81 32.80
N ASP A 67 20.12 37.03 33.20
CA ASP A 67 21.15 37.42 34.17
C ASP A 67 22.45 37.97 33.54
N SER A 68 22.66 37.81 32.22
CA SER A 68 23.89 38.26 31.53
C SER A 68 23.84 39.72 31.04
N GLY A 69 22.82 40.49 31.44
CA GLY A 69 22.65 41.89 31.04
C GLY A 69 22.41 42.09 29.55
N ALA A 70 21.84 41.10 28.85
CA ALA A 70 21.43 41.16 27.45
C ALA A 70 19.94 40.83 27.33
N SER A 71 19.23 41.41 26.36
CA SER A 71 17.79 41.20 26.20
C SER A 71 17.46 40.27 25.03
N THR A 72 16.64 39.26 25.24
CA THR A 72 16.24 38.31 24.18
C THR A 72 15.18 38.94 23.27
N SER A 73 15.40 38.86 21.96
CA SER A 73 14.49 39.41 20.93
C SER A 73 13.29 38.51 20.62
N ASN A 74 13.39 37.22 20.95
CA ASN A 74 12.39 36.19 20.67
C ASN A 74 12.19 35.25 21.88
N ALA A 75 10.97 34.72 22.02
CA ALA A 75 10.60 33.79 23.11
C ALA A 75 10.90 32.32 22.78
N SER A 76 11.24 32.01 21.52
CA SER A 76 11.62 30.68 21.03
C SER A 76 12.57 30.84 19.84
N ALA A 77 13.39 29.83 19.54
CA ALA A 77 14.29 29.87 18.39
C ALA A 77 13.51 30.02 17.07
N LEU A 78 14.07 30.81 16.16
CA LEU A 78 13.55 30.91 14.80
C LEU A 78 14.23 29.85 13.91
N PHE A 79 13.43 28.98 13.29
CA PHE A 79 13.90 28.00 12.31
C PHE A 79 14.12 28.69 10.96
N ILE A 80 15.32 28.56 10.40
CA ILE A 80 15.70 29.23 9.15
C ILE A 80 16.59 28.36 8.28
N THR A 81 16.67 28.72 7.00
CA THR A 81 17.76 28.25 6.13
C THR A 81 18.84 29.33 6.00
N SER A 82 19.99 28.96 5.45
CA SER A 82 21.08 29.90 5.11
C SER A 82 20.70 30.97 4.07
N LYS A 83 19.55 30.82 3.41
CA LYS A 83 19.00 31.81 2.47
C LYS A 83 18.24 32.93 3.18
N THR A 84 17.82 32.73 4.42
CA THR A 84 17.11 33.75 5.20
C THR A 84 18.02 34.94 5.48
N THR A 85 17.48 36.16 5.30
CA THR A 85 18.19 37.42 5.55
C THR A 85 17.53 38.22 6.66
N PHE A 86 18.33 38.80 7.54
CA PHE A 86 17.86 39.71 8.58
C PHE A 86 18.30 41.14 8.30
N SER A 87 17.38 42.09 8.49
CA SER A 87 17.70 43.51 8.45
C SER A 87 17.55 44.11 9.85
N LEU A 88 18.44 45.04 10.19
CA LEU A 88 18.39 45.78 11.45
C LEU A 88 17.98 47.23 11.19
N ASP A 89 17.09 47.73 12.03
CA ASP A 89 16.65 49.12 12.07
C ASP A 89 16.66 49.59 13.53
N ALA A 90 16.96 50.86 13.75
CA ALA A 90 17.02 51.46 15.08
C ALA A 90 16.47 52.88 15.05
N LYS A 91 15.90 53.32 16.17
CA LYS A 91 15.32 54.65 16.35
C LYS A 91 15.86 55.26 17.63
N ASP A 92 16.29 56.51 17.53
CA ASP A 92 16.65 57.36 18.67
C ASP A 92 16.05 58.75 18.44
N GLU A 93 15.21 59.19 19.37
CA GLU A 93 14.47 60.46 19.29
C GLU A 93 15.27 61.66 19.79
N SER A 94 16.41 61.45 20.46
CA SER A 94 17.19 62.53 21.07
C SER A 94 18.49 62.85 20.33
N SER A 95 19.40 61.88 20.20
CA SER A 95 20.75 62.10 19.65
C SER A 95 20.95 61.57 18.23
N THR A 96 19.95 60.87 17.68
CA THR A 96 20.01 60.09 16.44
C THR A 96 21.03 58.95 16.47
N ILE A 97 20.79 57.91 15.69
CA ILE A 97 21.67 56.74 15.59
C ILE A 97 22.98 57.12 14.87
N ASP A 98 24.13 56.69 15.41
CA ASP A 98 25.43 56.74 14.71
C ASP A 98 25.63 55.47 13.88
N PHE A 99 25.56 54.29 14.52
CA PHE A 99 25.61 53.02 13.82
C PHE A 99 24.88 51.91 14.57
N ILE A 100 24.54 50.84 13.84
CA ILE A 100 24.14 49.55 14.39
C ILE A 100 25.31 48.59 14.21
N GLU A 101 25.61 47.76 15.19
CA GLU A 101 26.58 46.69 15.08
C GLU A 101 26.02 45.35 15.55
N TRP A 102 26.60 44.28 15.04
CA TRP A 102 26.18 42.92 15.35
C TRP A 102 27.35 41.95 15.31
N LYS A 103 27.18 40.79 15.93
CA LYS A 103 28.14 39.68 15.86
C LYS A 103 27.43 38.32 15.86
N PRO A 104 28.00 37.30 15.19
CA PRO A 104 27.62 35.91 15.43
C PRO A 104 28.08 35.46 16.82
N LYS A 105 27.58 34.32 17.31
CA LYS A 105 27.90 33.74 18.62
C LYS A 105 29.40 33.74 18.95
N ASN A 106 30.23 33.29 18.01
CA ASN A 106 31.69 33.14 18.17
C ASN A 106 32.49 34.14 17.32
N GLY A 107 32.08 35.42 17.30
CA GLY A 107 32.79 36.44 16.53
C GLY A 107 32.84 37.81 17.19
N GLU A 108 33.47 38.75 16.49
CA GLU A 108 33.59 40.14 16.92
C GLU A 108 32.45 41.00 16.38
N TYR A 109 32.15 42.09 17.09
CA TYR A 109 31.20 43.09 16.62
C TYR A 109 31.67 43.74 15.32
N ARG A 110 30.73 43.90 14.39
CA ARG A 110 30.92 44.61 13.13
C ARG A 110 29.74 45.52 12.84
N LYS A 111 30.00 46.66 12.20
CA LYS A 111 28.97 47.59 11.76
C LYS A 111 28.03 46.93 10.76
N TYR A 112 26.73 47.07 10.99
CA TYR A 112 25.68 46.64 10.08
C TYR A 112 25.64 47.57 8.87
N THR A 113 25.99 47.02 7.71
CA THR A 113 26.05 47.74 6.43
C THR A 113 25.23 47.07 5.33
N GLN A 114 24.82 45.82 5.56
CA GLN A 114 24.06 44.99 4.64
C GLN A 114 23.28 43.92 5.41
N PRO A 115 22.20 43.36 4.81
CA PRO A 115 21.44 42.27 5.42
C PRO A 115 22.32 41.11 5.87
N ILE A 116 21.99 40.56 7.04
CA ILE A 116 22.73 39.50 7.73
C ILE A 116 22.27 38.14 7.20
N ARG A 117 23.23 37.25 6.93
CA ARG A 117 22.99 35.83 6.68
C ARG A 117 23.79 34.99 7.67
N ILE A 118 23.20 33.89 8.11
CA ILE A 118 23.82 32.90 8.99
C ILE A 118 23.78 31.56 8.27
N SER A 119 24.95 31.00 7.96
CA SER A 119 25.07 29.82 7.09
C SER A 119 25.45 28.54 7.84
N GLU A 120 26.03 28.66 9.03
CA GLU A 120 26.43 27.52 9.85
C GLU A 120 25.19 26.85 10.42
N GLU A 121 25.04 25.55 10.19
CA GLU A 121 23.92 24.75 10.67
C GLU A 121 23.93 24.57 12.20
N GLY A 122 22.74 24.33 12.74
CA GLY A 122 22.51 24.11 14.15
C GLY A 122 22.01 25.33 14.91
N LEU A 123 21.89 25.16 16.22
CA LEU A 123 21.40 26.18 17.13
C LEU A 123 22.48 27.24 17.39
N THR A 124 22.16 28.49 17.08
CA THR A 124 23.10 29.61 17.15
C THR A 124 22.42 30.90 17.61
N GLU A 125 23.23 31.93 17.78
CA GLU A 125 22.83 33.20 18.36
C GLU A 125 23.44 34.36 17.57
N VAL A 126 22.64 35.41 17.39
CA VAL A 126 23.07 36.67 16.81
C VAL A 126 22.88 37.76 17.84
N TYR A 127 23.96 38.49 18.12
CA TYR A 127 23.95 39.61 19.06
C TYR A 127 23.96 40.90 18.26
N TYR A 128 23.18 41.89 18.68
CA TYR A 128 23.14 43.19 18.01
C TYR A 128 22.86 44.32 19.00
N ARG A 129 23.35 45.51 18.68
CA ARG A 129 23.09 46.75 19.41
C ARG A 129 23.27 47.97 18.52
N SER A 130 22.58 49.04 18.86
CA SER A 130 22.76 50.38 18.30
C SER A 130 23.60 51.27 19.21
N VAL A 131 24.29 52.23 18.60
CA VAL A 131 25.08 53.27 19.25
C VAL A 131 24.62 54.63 18.72
N ASP A 132 24.38 55.58 19.62
CA ASP A 132 24.00 56.95 19.25
C ASP A 132 25.23 57.83 18.91
N LYS A 133 24.99 59.05 18.40
CA LYS A 133 26.08 59.98 18.04
C LYS A 133 26.89 60.54 19.19
N VAL A 134 26.42 60.39 20.44
CA VAL A 134 27.15 60.82 21.63
C VAL A 134 27.91 59.64 22.28
N GLY A 135 27.82 58.44 21.69
CA GLY A 135 28.58 57.26 22.06
C GLY A 135 27.90 56.34 23.07
N ASN A 136 26.61 56.54 23.38
CA ASN A 136 25.89 55.58 24.23
C ASN A 136 25.51 54.35 23.41
N ALA A 137 25.80 53.17 23.96
CA ALA A 137 25.43 51.89 23.36
C ALA A 137 24.24 51.28 24.11
N GLU A 138 23.25 50.76 23.37
CA GLU A 138 22.17 49.99 24.01
C GLU A 138 22.70 48.66 24.57
N THR A 139 21.97 48.12 25.54
CA THR A 139 22.14 46.75 26.01
C THR A 139 22.03 45.76 24.83
N PRO A 140 23.01 44.87 24.60
CA PRO A 140 22.96 43.91 23.51
C PRO A 140 21.67 43.08 23.51
N LYS A 141 21.05 42.97 22.35
CA LYS A 141 19.94 42.08 22.10
C LYS A 141 20.40 40.78 21.47
N ILE A 142 19.67 39.70 21.73
CA ILE A 142 20.02 38.35 21.29
C ILE A 142 18.88 37.75 20.50
N LEU A 143 19.19 37.31 19.29
CA LEU A 143 18.30 36.53 18.43
C LEU A 143 18.79 35.08 18.41
N VAL A 144 17.96 34.18 18.92
CA VAL A 144 18.25 32.73 18.90
C VAL A 144 17.68 32.12 17.62
N LEU A 145 18.52 31.40 16.88
CA LEU A 145 18.21 30.83 15.57
C LEU A 145 18.56 29.34 15.55
N HIS A 146 17.84 28.55 14.77
CA HIS A 146 18.26 27.21 14.39
C HIS A 146 18.34 27.16 12.86
N VAL A 147 19.55 27.06 12.34
CA VAL A 147 19.82 27.02 10.90
C VAL A 147 19.82 25.58 10.43
N ASP A 148 19.01 25.28 9.43
CA ASP A 148 18.90 23.95 8.84
C ASP A 148 18.71 24.08 7.33
N ASN A 149 19.60 23.47 6.56
CA ASN A 149 19.53 23.43 5.10
C ASN A 149 19.31 22.01 4.57
N THR A 150 19.02 21.06 5.46
CA THR A 150 18.89 19.65 5.13
C THR A 150 17.43 19.29 5.01
N ALA A 151 16.99 18.93 3.81
CA ALA A 151 15.62 18.50 3.61
C ALA A 151 15.30 17.18 4.34
N PRO A 152 14.04 17.00 4.78
CA PRO A 152 13.59 15.75 5.38
C PRO A 152 13.66 14.60 4.37
N ARG A 153 13.71 13.37 4.89
CA ARG A 153 13.50 12.14 4.12
C ARG A 153 12.10 11.61 4.38
N VAL A 154 11.46 11.07 3.34
CA VAL A 154 10.09 10.52 3.43
C VAL A 154 10.01 9.19 2.68
N SER A 155 9.23 8.26 3.22
CA SER A 155 9.01 6.93 2.65
C SER A 155 7.56 6.50 2.79
N LEU A 156 7.10 5.64 1.89
CA LEU A 156 5.77 5.01 1.94
C LEU A 156 5.92 3.55 2.37
N VAL A 157 5.17 3.16 3.41
CA VAL A 157 5.18 1.83 4.01
C VAL A 157 3.80 1.20 3.86
N PRO A 158 3.64 0.11 3.10
CA PRO A 158 2.36 -0.58 3.00
C PRO A 158 2.09 -1.42 4.27
N GLN A 159 0.84 -1.54 4.67
CA GLN A 159 0.43 -2.40 5.79
C GLN A 159 0.65 -3.89 5.45
N GLU A 160 0.33 -4.28 4.23
CA GLU A 160 0.61 -5.61 3.67
C GLU A 160 1.58 -5.52 2.50
N GLN A 161 2.49 -6.48 2.37
CA GLN A 161 3.47 -6.51 1.29
C GLN A 161 2.79 -6.67 -0.08
N PHE A 162 3.37 -6.04 -1.10
CA PHE A 162 2.93 -6.22 -2.48
C PHE A 162 3.18 -7.64 -2.97
N PHE A 163 2.23 -8.17 -3.73
CA PHE A 163 2.47 -9.34 -4.58
C PHE A 163 3.04 -8.85 -5.91
N VAL A 164 4.19 -9.37 -6.34
CA VAL A 164 4.83 -8.92 -7.59
C VAL A 164 4.66 -9.99 -8.67
N LEU A 165 3.97 -9.63 -9.75
CA LEU A 165 3.80 -10.45 -10.94
C LEU A 165 4.36 -9.72 -12.15
N ASP A 166 5.31 -10.33 -12.86
CA ASP A 166 5.99 -9.74 -14.02
C ASP A 166 6.55 -8.33 -13.79
N GLY A 167 7.02 -8.06 -12.58
CA GLY A 167 7.56 -6.76 -12.16
C GLY A 167 6.52 -5.70 -11.80
N VAL A 168 5.22 -6.04 -11.84
CA VAL A 168 4.12 -5.17 -11.43
C VAL A 168 3.73 -5.47 -9.97
N PRO A 169 3.74 -4.48 -9.07
CA PRO A 169 3.29 -4.66 -7.69
C PRO A 169 1.76 -4.57 -7.61
N PHE A 170 1.15 -5.67 -7.20
CA PHE A 170 -0.28 -5.79 -6.89
C PHE A 170 -0.53 -5.68 -5.38
N ALA A 171 -1.64 -5.03 -5.03
CA ALA A 171 -2.13 -4.91 -3.66
C ALA A 171 -3.64 -5.17 -3.59
N SER A 172 -4.11 -5.64 -2.44
CA SER A 172 -5.54 -5.69 -2.14
C SER A 172 -6.11 -4.28 -2.05
N LYS A 173 -7.37 -4.11 -2.46
CA LYS A 173 -8.18 -2.91 -2.18
C LYS A 173 -8.28 -2.54 -0.69
N ASN A 174 -8.10 -3.51 0.19
CA ASN A 174 -8.17 -3.30 1.64
C ASN A 174 -6.82 -2.91 2.26
N ASN A 175 -5.74 -2.86 1.48
CA ASN A 175 -4.43 -2.44 1.98
C ASN A 175 -4.42 -0.93 2.29
N THR A 176 -3.61 -0.53 3.27
CA THR A 176 -3.38 0.88 3.62
C THR A 176 -1.90 1.22 3.58
N TYR A 177 -1.57 2.50 3.42
CA TYR A 177 -0.19 2.97 3.25
C TYR A 177 0.13 4.11 4.20
N THR A 178 1.20 3.95 4.97
CA THR A 178 1.67 4.96 5.93
C THR A 178 2.83 5.74 5.32
N LEU A 179 2.79 7.07 5.42
CA LEU A 179 3.95 7.90 5.13
C LEU A 179 4.77 8.13 6.40
N VAL A 180 6.05 7.82 6.32
CA VAL A 180 7.02 8.02 7.40
C VAL A 180 8.03 9.06 6.95
N ALA A 181 8.06 10.19 7.63
CA ALA A 181 9.03 11.25 7.39
C ALA A 181 9.93 11.43 8.61
N GLU A 182 11.21 11.67 8.35
CA GLU A 182 12.22 11.93 9.37
C GLU A 182 13.03 13.16 8.98
N ASP A 183 13.24 14.02 9.96
CA ASP A 183 14.20 15.12 9.92
C ASP A 183 15.06 15.08 11.18
N GLN A 184 16.35 15.41 11.07
CA GLN A 184 17.32 15.27 12.17
C GLN A 184 17.68 16.59 12.85
N GLN A 185 17.22 17.73 12.34
CA GLN A 185 17.59 19.05 12.88
C GLN A 185 16.37 19.78 13.44
N THR A 186 15.45 20.20 12.58
CA THR A 186 14.33 21.07 12.98
C THR A 186 13.01 20.33 13.11
N GLY A 187 12.98 19.07 12.67
CA GLY A 187 11.81 18.20 12.71
C GLY A 187 10.90 18.46 11.51
N VAL A 188 10.03 17.48 11.25
CA VAL A 188 9.07 17.56 10.14
C VAL A 188 7.93 18.52 10.51
N GLU A 189 7.66 19.50 9.65
CA GLU A 189 6.52 20.41 9.78
C GLU A 189 5.26 19.81 9.14
N LYS A 190 5.40 19.28 7.92
CA LYS A 190 4.28 18.67 7.20
C LYS A 190 4.73 17.57 6.25
N VAL A 191 3.85 16.60 6.04
CA VAL A 191 3.95 15.60 4.98
C VAL A 191 2.76 15.78 4.07
N GLN A 192 2.97 15.74 2.76
CA GLN A 192 1.91 15.90 1.78
C GLN A 192 1.96 14.77 0.76
N PHE A 193 0.80 14.42 0.21
CA PHE A 193 0.68 13.39 -0.81
C PHE A 193 -0.42 13.71 -1.81
N SER A 194 -0.33 13.15 -3.00
CA SER A 194 -1.41 13.10 -3.97
C SER A 194 -1.55 11.70 -4.55
N ILE A 195 -2.77 11.38 -4.99
CA ILE A 195 -3.09 10.15 -5.68
C ILE A 195 -3.49 10.52 -7.12
N ASN A 196 -2.84 9.91 -8.09
CA ASN A 196 -3.06 10.13 -9.51
C ASN A 196 -2.92 11.62 -9.89
N GLN A 197 -4.00 12.24 -10.36
CA GLN A 197 -4.04 13.65 -10.78
C GLN A 197 -4.75 14.53 -9.74
N GLU A 198 -5.07 14.01 -8.55
CA GLU A 198 -5.67 14.80 -7.50
C GLU A 198 -4.70 15.86 -6.94
N ALA A 199 -5.26 16.94 -6.40
CA ALA A 199 -4.48 17.94 -5.69
C ALA A 199 -3.79 17.33 -4.46
N ALA A 200 -2.59 17.81 -4.14
CA ALA A 200 -1.86 17.39 -2.95
C ALA A 200 -2.63 17.74 -1.67
N LYS A 201 -2.64 16.82 -0.73
CA LYS A 201 -3.30 16.90 0.57
C LYS A 201 -2.26 16.67 1.67
N ASN A 202 -2.50 17.23 2.86
CA ASN A 202 -1.69 16.91 4.02
C ASN A 202 -1.96 15.47 4.46
N TYR A 203 -0.90 14.75 4.78
CA TYR A 203 -0.99 13.42 5.34
C TYR A 203 -1.37 13.51 6.83
N ALA A 204 -2.42 12.80 7.21
CA ALA A 204 -2.92 12.75 8.59
C ALA A 204 -3.30 11.31 8.98
N ASP A 205 -3.90 10.58 8.05
CA ASP A 205 -4.34 9.20 8.22
C ASP A 205 -3.70 8.29 7.15
N PRO A 206 -3.59 6.97 7.40
CA PRO A 206 -3.15 6.02 6.39
C PRO A 206 -3.91 6.17 5.07
N ILE A 207 -3.17 6.12 3.97
CA ILE A 207 -3.70 6.27 2.62
C ILE A 207 -4.42 4.99 2.23
N LYS A 208 -5.60 5.12 1.63
CA LYS A 208 -6.32 4.02 0.99
C LYS A 208 -6.50 4.32 -0.50
N LEU A 209 -6.32 3.30 -1.33
CA LEU A 209 -6.51 3.39 -2.77
C LEU A 209 -7.87 2.77 -3.11
N GLU A 210 -8.83 3.61 -3.48
CA GLU A 210 -10.23 3.18 -3.67
C GLU A 210 -10.51 2.59 -5.06
N ASN A 211 -9.67 2.94 -6.03
CA ASN A 211 -9.85 2.54 -7.44
C ASN A 211 -8.93 1.36 -7.77
N GLY A 212 -9.50 0.33 -8.39
CA GLY A 212 -8.75 -0.75 -9.02
C GLY A 212 -7.81 -0.25 -10.14
N GLY A 213 -6.83 -1.07 -10.50
CA GLY A 213 -5.80 -0.76 -11.47
C GLY A 213 -4.64 0.09 -10.93
N ALA A 214 -3.87 0.66 -11.85
CA ALA A 214 -2.65 1.41 -11.52
C ALA A 214 -2.97 2.77 -10.89
N ASN A 215 -2.46 2.99 -9.68
CA ASN A 215 -2.54 4.24 -8.95
C ASN A 215 -1.14 4.80 -8.72
N VAL A 216 -0.94 6.09 -9.04
CA VAL A 216 0.31 6.81 -8.79
C VAL A 216 0.20 7.54 -7.47
N VAL A 217 0.99 7.19 -6.47
CA VAL A 217 1.08 7.94 -5.22
C VAL A 217 2.33 8.80 -5.27
N LYS A 218 2.17 10.11 -5.12
CA LYS A 218 3.27 11.07 -4.98
C LYS A 218 3.28 11.62 -3.57
N TYR A 219 4.47 11.84 -3.01
CA TYR A 219 4.59 12.33 -1.64
C TYR A 219 5.88 13.11 -1.41
N SER A 220 5.83 14.05 -0.47
CA SER A 220 6.96 14.87 -0.03
C SER A 220 6.78 15.31 1.43
N ALA A 221 7.86 15.77 2.05
CA ALA A 221 7.84 16.34 3.39
C ALA A 221 8.53 17.71 3.40
N THR A 222 8.13 18.58 4.33
CA THR A 222 8.77 19.87 4.62
C THR A 222 9.11 19.93 6.10
N ASP A 223 10.30 20.42 6.44
CA ASP A 223 10.73 20.66 7.82
C ASP A 223 10.30 22.05 8.33
N LYS A 224 10.59 22.36 9.60
CA LYS A 224 10.22 23.67 10.20
C LYS A 224 11.03 24.86 9.69
N SER A 225 12.18 24.61 9.04
CA SER A 225 13.00 25.65 8.39
C SER A 225 12.55 25.95 6.96
N GLY A 226 11.62 25.15 6.43
CA GLY A 226 11.07 25.29 5.09
C GLY A 226 11.82 24.52 4.01
N ASN A 227 12.74 23.59 4.36
CA ASN A 227 13.34 22.72 3.34
C ASN A 227 12.33 21.62 2.96
N SER A 228 12.21 21.37 1.66
CA SER A 228 11.34 20.32 1.11
C SER A 228 12.16 19.15 0.59
N SER A 229 11.72 17.94 0.91
CA SER A 229 12.24 16.73 0.28
C SER A 229 12.00 16.77 -1.23
N PRO A 230 12.80 16.05 -2.05
CA PRO A 230 12.40 15.72 -3.40
C PRO A 230 11.02 15.03 -3.41
N GLU A 231 10.21 15.29 -4.43
CA GLU A 231 8.97 14.56 -4.64
C GLU A 231 9.30 13.11 -4.98
N SER A 232 8.78 12.18 -4.17
CA SER A 232 8.87 10.75 -4.40
C SER A 232 7.58 10.24 -5.04
N SER A 233 7.67 9.19 -5.85
CA SER A 233 6.51 8.60 -6.50
C SER A 233 6.60 7.07 -6.57
N ILE A 234 5.48 6.39 -6.39
CA ILE A 234 5.33 4.95 -6.55
C ILE A 234 4.05 4.63 -7.33
N ILE A 235 4.10 3.62 -8.19
CA ILE A 235 2.93 3.07 -8.87
C ILE A 235 2.50 1.80 -8.13
N ILE A 236 1.24 1.73 -7.74
CA ILE A 236 0.64 0.60 -7.02
C ILE A 236 -0.57 0.14 -7.83
N THR A 237 -0.58 -1.12 -8.25
CA THR A 237 -1.73 -1.70 -8.94
C THR A 237 -2.66 -2.33 -7.90
N VAL A 238 -3.87 -1.80 -7.76
CA VAL A 238 -4.88 -2.35 -6.86
C VAL A 238 -5.67 -3.40 -7.63
N ASP A 239 -5.70 -4.62 -7.12
CA ASP A 239 -6.59 -5.66 -7.62
C ASP A 239 -7.84 -5.73 -6.73
N ASP A 240 -8.97 -5.35 -7.34
CA ASP A 240 -10.29 -5.40 -6.74
C ASP A 240 -11.28 -6.31 -7.49
N VAL A 241 -10.76 -7.16 -8.37
CA VAL A 241 -11.54 -8.10 -9.16
C VAL A 241 -11.48 -9.47 -8.49
N LYS A 242 -12.65 -10.03 -8.20
CA LYS A 242 -12.72 -11.41 -7.70
C LYS A 242 -12.35 -12.40 -8.81
N PRO A 243 -11.65 -13.49 -8.48
CA PRO A 243 -11.46 -14.59 -9.42
C PRO A 243 -12.79 -15.22 -9.82
N THR A 244 -12.85 -15.79 -11.02
CA THR A 244 -13.97 -16.60 -11.50
C THR A 244 -13.65 -18.08 -11.35
N ILE A 245 -14.67 -18.91 -11.15
CA ILE A 245 -14.52 -20.34 -10.93
C ILE A 245 -15.67 -21.13 -11.55
N GLU A 246 -15.39 -22.33 -12.02
CA GLU A 246 -16.39 -23.27 -12.55
C GLU A 246 -16.05 -24.72 -12.16
N ILE A 247 -17.08 -25.57 -12.10
CA ILE A 247 -16.96 -27.02 -11.93
C ILE A 247 -17.48 -27.68 -13.21
N VAL A 248 -16.61 -28.43 -13.89
CA VAL A 248 -16.90 -29.04 -15.19
C VAL A 248 -16.84 -30.57 -15.09
N PRO A 249 -17.94 -31.29 -15.34
CA PRO A 249 -17.91 -32.75 -15.36
C PRO A 249 -17.25 -33.26 -16.65
N SER A 250 -16.55 -34.40 -16.58
CA SER A 250 -15.94 -35.04 -17.74
C SER A 250 -16.98 -35.59 -18.72
N PHE A 251 -18.19 -35.88 -18.24
CA PHE A 251 -19.36 -36.20 -19.03
C PHE A 251 -20.55 -35.34 -18.63
N PRO A 252 -21.41 -34.92 -19.58
CA PRO A 252 -22.66 -34.23 -19.24
C PRO A 252 -23.52 -35.03 -18.27
N LEU A 253 -24.04 -34.33 -17.25
CA LEU A 253 -25.06 -34.88 -16.35
C LEU A 253 -26.35 -35.14 -17.12
N VAL A 254 -27.11 -36.14 -16.68
CA VAL A 254 -28.38 -36.52 -17.27
C VAL A 254 -29.50 -35.95 -16.40
N ASP A 255 -30.27 -35.00 -16.92
CA ASP A 255 -31.47 -34.51 -16.24
C ASP A 255 -32.59 -35.56 -16.36
N ILE A 256 -33.10 -36.00 -15.22
CA ILE A 256 -34.29 -36.83 -15.12
C ILE A 256 -35.24 -36.13 -14.14
N ASN A 257 -36.28 -35.50 -14.69
CA ASN A 257 -37.31 -34.79 -13.93
C ASN A 257 -36.73 -33.69 -13.00
N GLY A 258 -35.73 -32.93 -13.46
CA GLY A 258 -35.10 -31.87 -12.67
C GLY A 258 -34.06 -32.35 -11.65
N LYS A 259 -33.70 -33.64 -11.68
CA LYS A 259 -32.61 -34.21 -10.88
C LYS A 259 -31.47 -34.61 -11.83
N ASN A 260 -30.27 -34.11 -11.55
CA ASN A 260 -29.08 -34.38 -12.36
C ASN A 260 -28.41 -35.70 -11.93
N PHE A 261 -28.37 -36.69 -12.81
CA PHE A 261 -27.67 -37.95 -12.59
C PHE A 261 -26.29 -37.95 -13.25
N GLN A 262 -25.27 -38.44 -12.54
CA GLN A 262 -23.96 -38.64 -13.16
C GLN A 262 -23.89 -39.95 -13.94
N ARG A 263 -23.07 -39.97 -14.98
CA ARG A 263 -22.71 -41.20 -15.69
C ARG A 263 -21.62 -41.94 -14.92
N LYS A 264 -21.57 -43.28 -15.05
CA LYS A 264 -20.48 -44.08 -14.48
C LYS A 264 -19.13 -43.63 -15.05
N GLY A 265 -18.14 -43.43 -14.17
CA GLY A 265 -16.80 -42.97 -14.53
C GLY A 265 -16.69 -41.45 -14.77
N ASN A 266 -17.70 -40.66 -14.37
CA ASN A 266 -17.61 -39.20 -14.41
C ASN A 266 -16.64 -38.69 -13.33
N VAL A 267 -15.82 -37.72 -13.70
CA VAL A 267 -14.98 -36.95 -12.77
C VAL A 267 -15.22 -35.46 -12.97
N PHE A 268 -15.00 -34.66 -11.93
CA PHE A 268 -15.25 -33.22 -11.96
C PHE A 268 -13.94 -32.44 -11.87
N TYR A 269 -13.75 -31.54 -12.84
CA TYR A 269 -12.64 -30.61 -12.88
C TYR A 269 -13.07 -29.26 -12.32
N VAL A 270 -12.15 -28.57 -11.66
CA VAL A 270 -12.39 -27.21 -11.15
C VAL A 270 -11.42 -26.27 -11.85
N ASN A 271 -11.96 -25.34 -12.63
CA ASN A 271 -11.18 -24.32 -13.31
C ASN A 271 -11.39 -22.99 -12.62
N ALA A 272 -10.31 -22.25 -12.37
CA ALA A 272 -10.38 -20.88 -11.87
C ALA A 272 -9.54 -19.97 -12.75
N THR A 273 -10.04 -18.75 -12.98
CA THR A 273 -9.30 -17.73 -13.71
C THR A 273 -9.38 -16.40 -12.98
N ASP A 274 -8.26 -15.71 -12.97
CA ASP A 274 -8.15 -14.34 -12.50
C ASP A 274 -7.39 -13.52 -13.55
N LYS A 275 -7.82 -12.28 -13.78
CA LYS A 275 -7.30 -11.43 -14.86
C LYS A 275 -6.20 -10.48 -14.39
N GLU A 276 -5.95 -10.38 -13.09
CA GLU A 276 -5.06 -9.38 -12.50
C GLU A 276 -3.95 -10.08 -11.71
N SER A 277 -4.10 -10.26 -10.39
CA SER A 277 -3.06 -10.85 -9.56
C SER A 277 -2.87 -12.36 -9.74
N GLY A 278 -3.76 -13.03 -10.48
CA GLY A 278 -3.71 -14.47 -10.73
C GLY A 278 -4.21 -15.30 -9.55
N ILE A 279 -4.40 -16.60 -9.77
CA ILE A 279 -4.93 -17.51 -8.74
C ILE A 279 -3.83 -17.92 -7.76
N LYS A 280 -4.11 -17.79 -6.45
CA LYS A 280 -3.25 -18.31 -5.38
C LYS A 280 -3.62 -19.73 -4.98
N LYS A 281 -4.91 -20.01 -4.83
CA LYS A 281 -5.42 -21.33 -4.48
C LYS A 281 -6.87 -21.52 -4.92
N VAL A 282 -7.21 -22.77 -5.20
CA VAL A 282 -8.58 -23.24 -5.40
C VAL A 282 -8.92 -24.18 -4.25
N LEU A 283 -10.11 -24.01 -3.67
CA LEU A 283 -10.63 -24.81 -2.57
C LEU A 283 -11.91 -25.51 -3.02
N VAL A 284 -12.03 -26.78 -2.68
CA VAL A 284 -13.21 -27.59 -2.97
C VAL A 284 -13.67 -28.34 -1.73
N LYS A 285 -14.95 -28.62 -1.64
CA LYS A 285 -15.51 -29.58 -0.70
C LYS A 285 -16.60 -30.41 -1.36
N VAL A 286 -16.75 -31.64 -0.88
CA VAL A 286 -17.80 -32.56 -1.28
C VAL A 286 -18.71 -32.77 -0.07
N ASP A 287 -20.01 -32.63 -0.29
CA ASP A 287 -21.06 -32.75 0.72
C ASP A 287 -20.82 -31.86 1.96
N GLU A 288 -20.80 -32.47 3.14
CA GLU A 288 -20.65 -31.79 4.43
C GLU A 288 -19.18 -31.64 4.88
N GLU A 289 -18.22 -32.00 4.02
CA GLU A 289 -16.80 -31.84 4.35
C GLU A 289 -16.34 -30.37 4.44
N GLU A 290 -15.17 -30.16 5.02
CA GLU A 290 -14.49 -28.86 5.01
C GLU A 290 -13.83 -28.57 3.65
N PHE A 291 -13.66 -27.28 3.33
CA PHE A 291 -12.93 -26.85 2.14
C PHE A 291 -11.45 -27.27 2.21
N LYS A 292 -11.02 -28.03 1.21
CA LYS A 292 -9.64 -28.52 1.04
C LYS A 292 -9.05 -27.98 -0.27
N PRO A 293 -7.72 -27.86 -0.39
CA PRO A 293 -7.08 -27.51 -1.66
C PRO A 293 -7.47 -28.47 -2.78
N TYR A 294 -7.88 -27.92 -3.92
CA TYR A 294 -8.11 -28.70 -5.13
C TYR A 294 -6.77 -29.09 -5.76
N VAL A 295 -6.49 -30.39 -5.81
CA VAL A 295 -5.22 -30.94 -6.32
C VAL A 295 -5.41 -31.95 -7.45
N GLU A 296 -6.58 -32.60 -7.52
CA GLU A 296 -6.92 -33.62 -8.51
C GLU A 296 -8.41 -33.61 -8.82
N ALA A 297 -8.80 -34.23 -9.93
CA ALA A 297 -10.20 -34.34 -10.33
C ALA A 297 -11.02 -35.13 -9.29
N ILE A 298 -12.26 -34.71 -9.08
CA ILE A 298 -13.12 -35.25 -8.02
C ILE A 298 -13.95 -36.39 -8.59
N ALA A 299 -13.88 -37.56 -7.96
CA ALA A 299 -14.74 -38.70 -8.27
C ALA A 299 -15.72 -38.93 -7.12
N ILE A 300 -16.98 -39.19 -7.45
CA ILE A 300 -18.01 -39.56 -6.46
C ILE A 300 -18.51 -40.95 -6.82
N GLU A 301 -18.20 -41.94 -5.99
CA GLU A 301 -18.51 -43.36 -6.26
C GLU A 301 -19.50 -43.95 -5.25
N THR A 302 -20.07 -43.12 -4.40
CA THR A 302 -21.07 -43.50 -3.39
C THR A 302 -22.49 -43.27 -3.92
N GLN A 303 -23.41 -44.18 -3.60
CA GLN A 303 -24.83 -44.06 -3.96
C GLN A 303 -25.46 -42.84 -3.27
N GLY A 304 -26.27 -42.08 -3.99
CA GLY A 304 -27.13 -41.03 -3.40
C GLY A 304 -26.90 -39.65 -3.98
N ASP A 305 -27.38 -38.65 -3.24
CA ASP A 305 -27.31 -37.24 -3.62
C ASP A 305 -26.06 -36.59 -3.05
N HIS A 306 -25.36 -35.85 -3.90
CA HIS A 306 -24.09 -35.23 -3.58
C HIS A 306 -24.03 -33.77 -4.06
N VAL A 307 -23.19 -32.99 -3.39
CA VAL A 307 -22.94 -31.59 -3.71
C VAL A 307 -21.44 -31.33 -3.74
N ILE A 308 -20.94 -30.82 -4.86
CA ILE A 308 -19.57 -30.31 -4.96
C ILE A 308 -19.64 -28.78 -4.86
N LYS A 309 -18.87 -28.17 -3.96
CA LYS A 309 -18.73 -26.71 -3.85
C LYS A 309 -17.29 -26.30 -4.02
N ALA A 310 -17.04 -25.26 -4.83
CA ALA A 310 -15.71 -24.76 -5.07
C ALA A 310 -15.63 -23.23 -4.92
N MET A 311 -14.48 -22.72 -4.48
CA MET A 311 -14.14 -21.29 -4.48
C MET A 311 -12.65 -21.10 -4.82
N ALA A 312 -12.30 -19.93 -5.32
CA ALA A 312 -10.91 -19.54 -5.60
C ALA A 312 -10.50 -18.32 -4.76
N VAL A 313 -9.21 -18.23 -4.46
CA VAL A 313 -8.58 -17.06 -3.83
C VAL A 313 -7.42 -16.63 -4.71
N ASP A 314 -7.34 -15.34 -5.04
CA ASP A 314 -6.25 -14.77 -5.83
C ASP A 314 -5.01 -14.44 -4.97
N ASN A 315 -3.97 -13.85 -5.57
CA ASN A 315 -2.71 -13.54 -4.87
C ASN A 315 -2.78 -12.34 -3.93
N VAL A 316 -3.76 -11.44 -4.08
CA VAL A 316 -4.00 -10.32 -3.17
C VAL A 316 -5.10 -10.58 -2.13
N GLY A 317 -5.71 -11.77 -2.15
CA GLY A 317 -6.69 -12.22 -1.18
C GLY A 317 -8.17 -12.00 -1.56
N ASN A 318 -8.51 -11.57 -2.79
CA ASN A 318 -9.90 -11.56 -3.22
C ASN A 318 -10.41 -13.00 -3.36
N GLN A 319 -11.67 -13.23 -2.98
CA GLN A 319 -12.30 -14.54 -3.00
C GLN A 319 -13.44 -14.57 -4.01
N SER A 320 -13.50 -15.62 -4.82
CA SER A 320 -14.63 -15.86 -5.72
C SER A 320 -15.90 -16.10 -4.91
N ASP A 321 -17.05 -15.95 -5.57
CA ASP A 321 -18.27 -16.55 -5.05
C ASP A 321 -18.14 -18.08 -5.09
N VAL A 322 -18.89 -18.76 -4.21
CA VAL A 322 -18.89 -20.23 -4.16
C VAL A 322 -19.79 -20.75 -5.29
N VAL A 323 -19.23 -21.58 -6.16
CA VAL A 323 -20.02 -22.31 -7.16
C VAL A 323 -20.38 -23.70 -6.64
N GLU A 324 -21.55 -24.19 -7.02
CA GLU A 324 -22.02 -25.52 -6.61
C GLU A 324 -22.56 -26.34 -7.79
N VAL A 325 -22.28 -27.65 -7.76
CA VAL A 325 -22.88 -28.65 -8.65
C VAL A 325 -23.56 -29.71 -7.79
N LYS A 326 -24.85 -29.95 -8.05
CA LYS A 326 -25.65 -31.00 -7.40
C LYS A 326 -25.82 -32.17 -8.37
N LEU A 327 -25.61 -33.38 -7.86
CA LEU A 327 -25.71 -34.60 -8.66
C LEU A 327 -26.21 -35.79 -7.84
N THR A 328 -26.76 -36.77 -8.52
CA THR A 328 -27.17 -38.06 -7.98
C THR A 328 -26.35 -39.18 -8.63
N VAL A 329 -25.85 -40.08 -7.79
CA VAL A 329 -25.20 -41.32 -8.23
C VAL A 329 -26.21 -42.46 -8.10
N ASP A 330 -26.44 -43.14 -9.22
CA ASP A 330 -27.18 -44.41 -9.25
C ASP A 330 -26.26 -45.56 -9.68
N LEU A 331 -25.99 -46.44 -8.73
CA LEU A 331 -25.20 -47.66 -8.86
C LEU A 331 -26.09 -48.89 -9.04
N THR A 332 -27.41 -48.74 -9.06
CA THR A 332 -28.38 -49.84 -9.16
C THR A 332 -28.57 -50.24 -10.63
N PRO A 333 -28.15 -51.44 -11.05
CA PRO A 333 -28.39 -51.88 -12.42
C PRO A 333 -29.89 -52.12 -12.68
N PRO A 334 -30.40 -51.86 -13.89
CA PRO A 334 -31.75 -52.23 -14.25
C PRO A 334 -31.90 -53.76 -14.34
N THR A 335 -33.12 -54.26 -14.18
CA THR A 335 -33.47 -55.67 -14.41
C THR A 335 -34.32 -55.81 -15.68
N SER A 336 -34.32 -56.98 -16.30
CA SER A 336 -35.10 -57.25 -17.52
C SER A 336 -35.85 -58.57 -17.39
N THR A 337 -37.07 -58.63 -17.94
CA THR A 337 -37.90 -59.84 -18.02
C THR A 337 -38.33 -60.08 -19.47
N ILE A 338 -38.53 -61.33 -19.86
CA ILE A 338 -39.00 -61.72 -21.20
C ILE A 338 -40.35 -62.44 -21.07
N GLN A 339 -41.29 -62.12 -21.96
CA GLN A 339 -42.60 -62.77 -22.04
C GLN A 339 -42.84 -63.26 -23.47
N LYS A 340 -43.56 -64.39 -23.61
CA LYS A 340 -43.98 -64.90 -24.91
C LYS A 340 -44.99 -63.92 -25.53
N SER A 341 -44.72 -63.43 -26.73
CA SER A 341 -45.67 -62.60 -27.49
C SER A 341 -46.96 -63.38 -27.74
N ALA A 342 -48.12 -62.75 -27.57
CA ALA A 342 -49.39 -63.33 -28.02
C ALA A 342 -49.29 -63.62 -29.53
N GLU A 343 -49.71 -64.81 -29.94
CA GLU A 343 -49.83 -65.17 -31.35
C GLU A 343 -50.85 -64.21 -31.98
N ALA A 344 -50.49 -63.54 -33.09
CA ALA A 344 -51.44 -62.70 -33.81
C ALA A 344 -52.69 -63.53 -34.16
N PRO A 345 -53.91 -62.97 -34.10
CA PRO A 345 -55.11 -63.71 -34.46
C PRO A 345 -54.93 -64.32 -35.84
N LYS A 346 -55.05 -65.65 -35.95
CA LYS A 346 -55.18 -66.29 -37.27
C LYS A 346 -56.40 -65.67 -37.92
N THR A 347 -56.19 -64.96 -39.02
CA THR A 347 -57.26 -64.44 -39.86
C THR A 347 -57.97 -65.65 -40.45
N GLU A 348 -59.12 -66.02 -39.89
CA GLU A 348 -60.01 -66.96 -40.55
C GLU A 348 -60.42 -66.34 -41.89
N THR A 349 -59.96 -66.94 -42.98
CA THR A 349 -60.43 -66.59 -44.32
C THR A 349 -61.91 -67.01 -44.39
N PRO A 350 -62.85 -66.11 -44.70
CA PRO A 350 -64.26 -66.49 -44.79
C PRO A 350 -64.43 -67.59 -45.85
N ALA A 351 -65.13 -68.66 -45.47
CA ALA A 351 -65.45 -69.76 -46.36
C ALA A 351 -66.20 -69.26 -47.62
N PRO A 352 -65.93 -69.79 -48.83
CA PRO A 352 -66.63 -69.39 -50.03
C PRO A 352 -68.13 -69.65 -49.90
N ALA A 353 -68.96 -68.67 -50.26
CA ALA A 353 -70.41 -68.84 -50.34
C ALA A 353 -70.74 -69.97 -51.33
N ALA A 354 -71.48 -70.97 -50.86
CA ALA A 354 -71.99 -72.03 -51.72
C ALA A 354 -73.00 -71.45 -52.70
N THR A 355 -72.69 -71.50 -54.00
CA THR A 355 -73.65 -71.20 -55.07
C THR A 355 -74.48 -72.46 -55.36
N THR A 356 -75.77 -72.39 -55.05
CA THR A 356 -76.76 -73.39 -55.46
C THR A 356 -76.92 -73.37 -57.00
N PRO A 357 -76.86 -74.51 -57.71
CA PRO A 357 -77.11 -74.54 -59.15
C PRO A 357 -78.60 -74.32 -59.46
N ALA A 358 -78.87 -73.58 -60.54
CA ALA A 358 -80.19 -73.45 -61.13
C ALA A 358 -80.60 -74.75 -61.85
N LYS A 359 -81.92 -74.94 -61.91
CA LYS A 359 -82.70 -76.16 -62.23
C LYS A 359 -82.38 -76.85 -63.55
#